data_AF-A0A4Q3U2X8-F1
#
_entry.id   AF-A0A4Q3U2X8-F1
#
_cell.length_a   1.000
_cell.length_b   1.000
_cell.length_c   1.000
_cell.angle_alpha   90.00
_cell.angle_beta   90.00
_cell.angle_gamma   90.00
#
_symmetry.space_group_name_H-M   'P 1'
#
loop_
_entity.id
_entity.type
_entity.pdbx_description
1 polymer ?
#
loop_
_entity_poly.entity_id
_entity_poly.type
_entity_poly.pdbx_seq_one_letter_code
_entity_poly.pdbx_strand_id
1 'polypeptide(L)'
;MVRIDMSEYGEKHSVSRLIGAPPGYVGYDEGGQLTEAVRRRPYSVILLDEVEKAHPEVFNVLLQVLDDGRLTDGQGRTVDFRNSIIILTSNLGSQHYPDPLMDGDWDEVKKDVMDEVRAHFRPEFVNRIDEIVIFRSLGVNEIKRIVDIQLRQLASRLADRRIEIKLTDAAASEIASAGWDPAYGARPLKRAIQREVLNPLAQAILRGDIRDGSTVTVDAKDGAFEFASV
;
A
#
# COMPACT_ATOMS: atom_id res chain seq x y z
N MET A 1 -4.33 12.37 3.64
CA MET A 1 -4.72 11.25 2.76
C MET A 1 -5.90 10.57 3.41
N VAL A 2 -6.98 10.38 2.64
CA VAL A 2 -8.14 9.57 3.02
C VAL A 2 -7.88 8.18 2.47
N ARG A 3 -7.83 7.15 3.32
CA ARG A 3 -7.66 5.76 2.88
C ARG A 3 -8.89 4.98 3.29
N ILE A 4 -9.47 4.25 2.35
CA ILE A 4 -10.66 3.42 2.55
C ILE A 4 -10.37 2.04 1.97
N ASP A 5 -10.53 1.01 2.81
CA ASP A 5 -10.43 -0.38 2.40
C ASP A 5 -11.79 -0.84 1.85
N MET A 6 -11.85 -1.15 0.55
CA MET A 6 -13.09 -1.55 -0.12
C MET A 6 -13.52 -2.97 0.21
N SER A 7 -12.66 -3.78 0.84
CA SER A 7 -13.05 -5.09 1.38
C SER A 7 -14.07 -4.96 2.51
N GLU A 8 -14.10 -3.83 3.23
CA GLU A 8 -15.17 -3.53 4.19
C GLU A 8 -16.53 -3.24 3.52
N TYR A 9 -16.54 -3.01 2.21
CA TYR A 9 -17.70 -2.56 1.44
C TYR A 9 -18.31 -3.66 0.55
N GLY A 10 -18.05 -4.93 0.85
CA GLY A 10 -18.52 -6.08 0.05
C GLY A 10 -20.03 -6.36 0.12
N GLU A 11 -20.74 -5.79 1.10
CA GLU A 11 -22.17 -6.02 1.29
C GLU A 11 -23.01 -4.79 0.91
N LYS A 12 -24.20 -4.98 0.32
CA LYS A 12 -25.02 -3.87 -0.17
C LYS A 12 -25.30 -2.77 0.87
N HIS A 13 -25.52 -3.13 2.13
CA HIS A 13 -25.84 -2.16 3.18
C HIS A 13 -24.62 -1.36 3.64
N SER A 14 -23.40 -1.89 3.46
CA SER A 14 -22.15 -1.22 3.82
C SER A 14 -21.89 0.04 2.98
N VAL A 15 -22.47 0.14 1.78
CA VAL A 15 -22.39 1.31 0.89
C VAL A 15 -22.86 2.58 1.60
N SER A 16 -23.88 2.47 2.46
CA SER A 16 -24.38 3.60 3.25
C SER A 16 -23.35 4.16 4.23
N ARG A 17 -22.37 3.37 4.69
CA ARG A 17 -21.26 3.88 5.53
C ARG A 17 -20.32 4.79 4.74
N LEU A 18 -20.21 4.60 3.42
CA LEU A 18 -19.32 5.39 2.57
C LEU A 18 -19.87 6.80 2.37
N ILE A 19 -21.18 6.91 2.14
CA ILE A 19 -21.86 8.17 1.75
C ILE A 19 -22.77 8.75 2.83
N GLY A 20 -23.06 8.00 3.89
CA GLY A 20 -24.00 8.37 4.94
C GLY A 20 -25.34 7.65 4.77
N ALA A 21 -25.95 7.28 5.90
CA ALA A 21 -27.27 6.67 5.90
C ALA A 21 -28.35 7.71 5.54
N PRO A 22 -29.46 7.29 4.92
CA PRO A 22 -30.59 8.18 4.67
C PRO A 22 -31.35 8.54 5.97
N PRO A 23 -32.19 9.60 5.97
CA PRO A 23 -32.97 10.00 7.13
C PRO A 23 -33.81 8.84 7.69
N GLY A 24 -33.73 8.62 9.01
CA GLY A 24 -34.48 7.57 9.70
C GLY A 24 -33.73 6.25 9.90
N TYR A 25 -32.48 6.13 9.47
CA TYR A 25 -31.61 4.97 9.70
C TYR A 25 -30.55 5.25 10.77
N VAL A 26 -30.09 4.19 11.46
CA VAL A 26 -29.00 4.29 12.44
C VAL A 26 -27.72 4.76 11.73
N GLY A 27 -27.01 5.73 12.31
CA GLY A 27 -25.83 6.34 11.70
C GLY A 27 -26.14 7.53 10.77
N TYR A 28 -27.39 7.97 10.69
CA TYR A 28 -27.78 9.16 9.92
C TYR A 28 -26.94 10.39 10.28
N ASP A 29 -26.75 10.69 11.56
CA ASP A 29 -26.06 11.91 12.01
C ASP A 29 -24.54 11.89 11.84
N GLU A 30 -23.94 10.73 11.57
CA GLU A 30 -22.48 10.57 11.47
C GLU A 30 -21.92 10.95 10.09
N GLY A 31 -22.78 11.04 9.07
CA GLY A 31 -22.38 11.28 7.68
C GLY A 31 -21.63 10.09 7.07
N GLY A 32 -21.20 10.22 5.82
CA GLY A 32 -20.42 9.17 5.15
C GLY A 32 -18.93 9.30 5.40
N GLN A 33 -18.23 8.16 5.54
CA GLN A 33 -16.78 8.15 5.73
C GLN A 33 -16.04 8.91 4.62
N LEU A 34 -16.47 8.75 3.36
CA LEU A 34 -15.87 9.43 2.22
C LEU A 34 -16.36 10.88 2.12
N THR A 35 -17.67 11.08 2.18
CA THR A 35 -18.29 12.40 1.99
C THR A 35 -17.87 13.39 3.07
N GLU A 36 -17.83 13.00 4.35
CA GLU A 36 -17.38 13.88 5.44
C GLU A 36 -15.88 14.17 5.37
N ALA A 37 -15.05 13.19 5.00
CA ALA A 37 -13.62 13.38 4.90
C ALA A 37 -13.26 14.43 3.84
N VAL A 38 -13.89 14.34 2.66
CA VAL A 38 -13.67 15.28 1.55
C VAL A 38 -14.33 16.63 1.82
N ARG A 39 -15.53 16.65 2.43
CA ARG A 39 -16.17 17.91 2.83
C ARG A 39 -15.31 18.73 3.79
N ARG A 40 -14.64 18.08 4.74
CA ARG A 40 -13.72 18.74 5.69
C ARG A 40 -12.40 19.17 5.05
N ARG A 41 -11.92 18.41 4.05
CA ARG A 41 -10.65 18.68 3.35
C ARG A 41 -10.79 18.37 1.85
N PRO A 42 -11.28 19.32 1.03
CA PRO A 42 -11.53 19.09 -0.40
C PRO A 42 -10.26 18.82 -1.21
N TYR A 43 -9.13 19.35 -0.76
CA TYR A 43 -7.80 19.07 -1.31
C TYR A 43 -7.23 17.84 -0.64
N SER A 44 -7.46 16.67 -1.24
CA SER A 44 -7.07 15.41 -0.64
C SER A 44 -6.63 14.36 -1.65
N VAL A 45 -5.75 13.46 -1.22
CA VAL A 45 -5.52 12.20 -1.90
C VAL A 45 -6.43 11.16 -1.26
N ILE A 46 -7.25 10.51 -2.07
CA ILE A 46 -8.22 9.48 -1.69
C ILE A 46 -7.71 8.16 -2.25
N LEU A 47 -7.39 7.22 -1.38
CA LEU A 47 -6.97 5.87 -1.73
C LEU A 47 -8.12 4.89 -1.44
N LEU A 48 -8.67 4.30 -2.49
CA LEU A 48 -9.64 3.21 -2.43
C LEU A 48 -8.86 1.91 -2.66
N ASP A 49 -8.67 1.15 -1.58
CA ASP A 49 -7.82 -0.05 -1.59
C ASP A 49 -8.67 -1.30 -1.89
N GLU A 50 -8.13 -2.26 -2.65
CA GLU A 50 -8.79 -3.55 -2.98
C GLU A 50 -10.19 -3.39 -3.60
N VAL A 51 -10.32 -2.50 -4.58
CA VAL A 51 -11.62 -2.09 -5.16
C VAL A 51 -12.40 -3.25 -5.77
N GLU A 52 -11.75 -4.33 -6.20
CA GLU A 52 -12.40 -5.55 -6.71
C GLU A 52 -13.22 -6.32 -5.67
N LYS A 53 -13.06 -6.01 -4.38
CA LYS A 53 -13.79 -6.64 -3.28
C LYS A 53 -15.08 -5.89 -2.92
N ALA A 54 -15.25 -4.68 -3.46
CA ALA A 54 -16.41 -3.85 -3.20
C ALA A 54 -17.70 -4.43 -3.80
N HIS A 55 -18.83 -4.16 -3.17
CA HIS A 55 -20.13 -4.45 -3.76
C HIS A 55 -20.35 -3.59 -5.02
N PRO A 56 -20.99 -4.11 -6.09
CA PRO A 56 -21.18 -3.36 -7.35
C PRO A 56 -21.82 -1.97 -7.21
N GLU A 57 -22.71 -1.81 -6.23
CA GLU A 57 -23.37 -0.52 -5.93
C GLU A 57 -22.39 0.58 -5.49
N VAL A 58 -21.21 0.23 -4.96
CA VAL A 58 -20.15 1.21 -4.66
C VAL A 58 -19.69 1.89 -5.95
N PHE A 59 -19.58 1.18 -7.06
CA PHE A 59 -19.13 1.75 -8.33
C PHE A 59 -20.17 2.71 -8.93
N ASN A 60 -21.46 2.52 -8.67
CA ASN A 60 -22.50 3.47 -9.08
C ASN A 60 -22.32 4.83 -8.38
N VAL A 61 -21.95 4.80 -7.10
CA VAL A 61 -21.62 5.98 -6.31
C VAL A 61 -20.33 6.63 -6.82
N LEU A 62 -19.29 5.83 -7.07
CA LEU A 62 -18.00 6.32 -7.56
C LEU A 62 -18.10 6.88 -8.98
N LEU A 63 -18.96 6.35 -9.85
CA LEU A 63 -19.21 6.90 -11.19
C LEU A 63 -19.64 8.37 -11.11
N GLN A 64 -20.53 8.71 -10.18
CA GLN A 64 -20.93 10.11 -10.01
C GLN A 64 -19.75 11.02 -9.62
N VAL A 65 -18.87 10.51 -8.76
CA VAL A 65 -17.65 11.22 -8.35
C VAL A 65 -16.70 11.40 -9.52
N LEU A 66 -16.47 10.36 -10.32
CA LEU A 66 -15.54 10.39 -11.45
C LEU A 66 -16.08 11.19 -12.65
N ASP A 67 -17.40 11.22 -12.86
CA ASP A 67 -18.06 11.96 -13.95
C ASP A 67 -18.19 13.45 -13.61
N ASP A 68 -18.87 13.77 -12.51
CA ASP A 68 -19.29 15.13 -12.18
C ASP A 68 -18.31 15.84 -11.22
N GLY A 69 -17.36 15.10 -10.66
CA GLY A 69 -16.51 15.59 -9.58
C GLY A 69 -17.31 15.91 -8.31
N ARG A 70 -18.50 15.34 -8.14
CA ARG A 70 -19.43 15.65 -7.04
C ARG A 70 -20.16 14.42 -6.58
N LEU A 71 -20.53 14.40 -5.30
CA LEU A 71 -21.36 13.35 -4.73
C LEU A 71 -22.36 13.93 -3.76
N THR A 72 -23.60 13.51 -3.85
CA THR A 72 -24.63 13.86 -2.88
C THR A 72 -24.69 12.79 -1.80
N ASP A 73 -24.49 13.20 -0.56
CA ASP A 73 -24.51 12.30 0.60
C ASP A 73 -25.95 11.85 0.96
N GLY A 74 -26.07 10.90 1.89
CA GLY A 74 -27.38 10.40 2.36
C GLY A 74 -28.27 11.47 3.02
N GLN A 75 -27.71 12.63 3.39
CA GLN A 75 -28.43 13.76 3.96
C GLN A 75 -28.83 14.82 2.91
N GLY A 76 -28.50 14.60 1.62
CA GLY A 76 -28.79 15.52 0.54
C GLY A 76 -27.76 16.65 0.37
N ARG A 77 -26.60 16.57 1.03
CA ARG A 77 -25.52 17.55 0.87
C ARG A 77 -24.62 17.16 -0.27
N THR A 78 -24.31 18.09 -1.16
CA THR A 78 -23.35 17.87 -2.26
C THR A 78 -21.92 18.17 -1.80
N VAL A 79 -21.04 17.19 -1.97
CA VAL A 79 -19.60 17.27 -1.69
C VAL A 79 -18.83 17.35 -3.01
N ASP A 80 -17.82 18.23 -3.06
CA ASP A 80 -17.01 18.51 -4.24
C ASP A 80 -15.66 17.76 -4.19
N PHE A 81 -15.41 16.93 -5.20
CA PHE A 81 -14.23 16.09 -5.38
C PHE A 81 -13.29 16.62 -6.47
N ARG A 82 -13.61 17.73 -7.15
CA ARG A 82 -12.81 18.27 -8.27
C ARG A 82 -11.38 18.68 -7.89
N ASN A 83 -11.10 18.81 -6.58
CA ASN A 83 -9.77 19.12 -6.04
C ASN A 83 -9.09 17.92 -5.36
N SER A 84 -9.65 16.72 -5.53
CA SER A 84 -9.11 15.48 -4.96
C SER A 84 -8.47 14.61 -6.03
N ILE A 85 -7.39 13.92 -5.65
CA ILE A 85 -6.78 12.86 -6.47
C ILE A 85 -7.33 11.54 -5.95
N ILE A 86 -7.98 10.78 -6.82
CA ILE A 86 -8.55 9.47 -6.48
C ILE A 86 -7.63 8.39 -7.04
N ILE A 87 -7.14 7.52 -6.16
CA ILE A 87 -6.29 6.38 -6.49
C ILE A 87 -7.07 5.13 -6.13
N LEU A 88 -7.24 4.25 -7.10
CA LEU A 88 -7.84 2.93 -6.93
C LEU A 88 -6.73 1.90 -7.02
N THR A 89 -6.66 0.98 -6.06
CA THR A 89 -5.76 -0.19 -6.16
C THR A 89 -6.59 -1.45 -6.33
N SER A 90 -6.05 -2.39 -7.06
CA SER A 90 -6.66 -3.70 -7.26
C SER A 90 -5.60 -4.77 -7.40
N ASN A 91 -5.92 -5.98 -6.96
CA ASN A 91 -5.09 -7.17 -7.23
C ASN A 91 -5.59 -7.98 -8.44
N LEU A 92 -6.52 -7.45 -9.24
CA LEU A 92 -7.00 -8.14 -10.45
C LEU A 92 -5.86 -8.45 -11.42
N GLY A 93 -5.93 -9.64 -12.01
CA GLY A 93 -4.94 -10.11 -12.98
C GLY A 93 -3.61 -10.55 -12.36
N SER A 94 -3.49 -10.66 -11.03
CA SER A 94 -2.27 -11.11 -10.36
C SER A 94 -1.79 -12.50 -10.85
N GLN A 95 -2.71 -13.34 -11.32
CA GLN A 95 -2.40 -14.68 -11.84
C GLN A 95 -1.68 -14.68 -13.19
N HIS A 96 -1.70 -13.58 -13.94
CA HIS A 96 -1.07 -13.47 -15.26
C HIS A 96 0.40 -13.04 -15.17
N TYR A 97 0.88 -12.70 -13.98
CA TYR A 97 2.27 -12.35 -13.81
C TYR A 97 3.11 -13.63 -13.89
N PRO A 98 4.10 -13.68 -14.80
CA PRO A 98 5.01 -14.81 -14.89
C PRO A 98 5.81 -14.93 -13.59
N ASP A 99 6.42 -16.09 -13.39
CA ASP A 99 7.48 -16.23 -12.38
C ASP A 99 8.49 -15.08 -12.59
N PRO A 100 8.81 -14.27 -11.57
CA PRO A 100 9.74 -13.15 -11.74
C PRO A 100 11.15 -13.56 -12.19
N LEU A 101 11.46 -14.85 -12.17
CA LEU A 101 12.69 -15.43 -12.70
C LEU A 101 12.63 -15.72 -14.22
N MET A 102 11.46 -15.53 -14.84
CA MET A 102 11.25 -15.72 -16.27
C MET A 102 11.05 -14.37 -16.96
N ASP A 103 11.73 -14.16 -18.09
CA ASP A 103 11.42 -13.06 -19.00
C ASP A 103 10.08 -13.37 -19.69
N GLY A 104 9.00 -12.78 -19.16
CA GLY A 104 7.71 -12.76 -19.82
C GLY A 104 7.58 -11.56 -20.76
N ASP A 105 6.74 -11.70 -21.80
CA ASP A 105 6.35 -10.58 -22.63
C ASP A 105 5.46 -9.62 -21.81
N TRP A 106 6.01 -8.46 -21.45
CA TRP A 106 5.31 -7.46 -20.64
C TRP A 106 4.05 -6.93 -21.33
N ASP A 107 4.04 -6.87 -22.66
CA ASP A 107 2.87 -6.39 -23.39
C ASP A 107 1.74 -7.43 -23.40
N GLU A 108 2.09 -8.73 -23.36
CA GLU A 108 1.14 -9.82 -23.13
C GLU A 108 0.54 -9.76 -21.72
N VAL A 109 1.37 -9.61 -20.68
CA VAL A 109 0.90 -9.48 -19.28
C VAL A 109 -0.05 -8.29 -19.12
N LYS A 110 0.30 -7.13 -19.69
CA LYS A 110 -0.58 -5.94 -19.66
C LYS A 110 -1.93 -6.22 -20.31
N LYS A 111 -1.93 -6.90 -21.45
CA LYS A 111 -3.16 -7.22 -22.18
C LYS A 111 -4.05 -8.13 -21.33
N ASP A 112 -3.50 -9.19 -20.78
CA ASP A 112 -4.23 -10.14 -19.94
C ASP A 112 -4.81 -9.47 -18.68
N VAL A 113 -4.01 -8.66 -17.98
CA VAL A 113 -4.49 -7.89 -16.81
C VAL A 113 -5.62 -6.95 -17.20
N MET A 114 -5.52 -6.26 -18.35
CA MET A 114 -6.58 -5.37 -18.82
C MET A 114 -7.86 -6.10 -19.22
N ASP A 115 -7.73 -7.32 -19.75
CA ASP A 115 -8.90 -8.15 -20.08
C ASP A 115 -9.63 -8.57 -18.79
N GLU A 116 -8.90 -8.87 -17.72
CA GLU A 116 -9.48 -9.18 -16.41
C GLU A 116 -10.16 -7.96 -15.76
N VAL A 117 -9.53 -6.78 -15.87
CA VAL A 117 -10.12 -5.51 -15.42
C VAL A 117 -11.43 -5.22 -16.16
N ARG A 118 -11.48 -5.43 -17.48
CA ARG A 118 -12.69 -5.21 -18.31
C ARG A 118 -13.77 -6.27 -18.09
N ALA A 119 -13.39 -7.48 -17.70
CA ALA A 119 -14.33 -8.53 -17.33
C ALA A 119 -14.98 -8.25 -15.97
N HIS A 120 -14.23 -7.69 -15.03
CA HIS A 120 -14.71 -7.41 -13.67
C HIS A 120 -15.49 -6.09 -13.58
N PHE A 121 -14.97 -5.00 -14.13
CA PHE A 121 -15.61 -3.69 -14.08
C PHE A 121 -16.40 -3.40 -15.35
N ARG A 122 -17.54 -2.71 -15.19
CA ARG A 122 -18.33 -2.27 -16.33
C ARG A 122 -17.56 -1.24 -17.17
N PRO A 123 -17.68 -1.26 -18.51
CA PRO A 123 -16.92 -0.36 -19.39
C PRO A 123 -17.06 1.12 -19.04
N GLU A 124 -18.25 1.58 -18.62
CA GLU A 124 -18.45 2.97 -18.25
C GLU A 124 -17.67 3.39 -17.01
N PHE A 125 -17.34 2.48 -16.08
CA PHE A 125 -16.47 2.79 -14.95
C PHE A 125 -15.01 2.91 -15.39
N VAL A 126 -14.54 1.94 -16.18
CA VAL A 126 -13.17 1.92 -16.70
C VAL A 126 -12.89 3.16 -17.55
N ASN A 127 -13.85 3.59 -18.37
CA ASN A 127 -13.74 4.77 -19.25
C ASN A 127 -13.70 6.11 -18.49
N ARG A 128 -13.89 6.10 -17.17
CA ARG A 128 -13.82 7.30 -16.29
C ARG A 128 -12.55 7.36 -15.46
N ILE A 129 -11.70 6.36 -15.59
CA ILE A 129 -10.36 6.38 -15.01
C ILE A 129 -9.45 7.09 -16.00
N ASP A 130 -8.80 8.17 -15.57
CA ASP A 130 -7.90 8.96 -16.42
C ASP A 130 -6.70 8.15 -16.90
N GLU A 131 -6.09 7.36 -16.00
CA GLU A 131 -4.92 6.53 -16.30
C GLU A 131 -4.97 5.22 -15.51
N ILE A 132 -4.74 4.11 -16.19
CA ILE A 132 -4.63 2.77 -15.59
C ILE A 132 -3.15 2.38 -15.58
N VAL A 133 -2.58 2.27 -14.39
CA VAL A 133 -1.16 1.93 -14.20
C VAL A 133 -1.04 0.47 -13.77
N ILE A 134 -0.38 -0.33 -14.61
CA ILE A 134 -0.08 -1.75 -14.33
C ILE A 134 1.35 -1.84 -13.80
N PHE A 135 1.49 -2.34 -12.57
CA PHE A 135 2.78 -2.46 -11.90
C PHE A 135 3.53 -3.72 -12.32
N ARG A 136 4.84 -3.63 -12.53
CA ARG A 136 5.68 -4.81 -12.72
C ARG A 136 5.93 -5.53 -11.39
N SER A 137 6.10 -6.84 -11.45
CA SER A 137 6.63 -7.62 -10.32
C SER A 137 7.98 -7.08 -9.86
N LEU A 138 8.24 -7.16 -8.55
CA LEU A 138 9.50 -6.71 -7.97
C LEU A 138 10.59 -7.76 -8.22
N GLY A 139 11.61 -7.38 -8.99
CA GLY A 139 12.83 -8.16 -9.17
C GLY A 139 13.80 -7.99 -8.01
N VAL A 140 14.86 -8.79 -8.02
CA VAL A 140 15.89 -8.79 -6.95
C VAL A 140 16.52 -7.39 -6.77
N ASN A 141 16.75 -6.66 -7.85
CA ASN A 141 17.34 -5.33 -7.80
C ASN A 141 16.39 -4.30 -7.14
N GLU A 142 15.10 -4.34 -7.48
CA GLU A 142 14.08 -3.49 -6.85
C GLU A 142 13.96 -3.80 -5.36
N ILE A 143 13.99 -5.08 -4.98
CA ILE A 143 13.97 -5.50 -3.57
C ILE A 143 15.17 -4.94 -2.80
N LYS A 144 16.39 -5.04 -3.36
CA LYS A 144 17.59 -4.44 -2.74
C LYS A 144 17.43 -2.94 -2.52
N ARG A 145 16.83 -2.21 -3.46
CA ARG A 145 16.52 -0.77 -3.29
C ARG A 145 15.48 -0.53 -2.21
N ILE A 146 14.47 -1.39 -2.08
CA ILE A 146 13.47 -1.30 -1.00
C ILE A 146 14.14 -1.55 0.36
N VAL A 147 15.06 -2.52 0.47
CA VAL A 147 15.85 -2.75 1.69
C VAL A 147 16.58 -1.48 2.10
N ASP A 148 17.30 -0.85 1.18
CA ASP A 148 18.01 0.42 1.43
C ASP A 148 17.05 1.53 1.93
N ILE A 149 15.87 1.69 1.30
CA ILE A 149 14.86 2.66 1.77
C ILE A 149 14.41 2.37 3.21
N GLN A 150 14.12 1.10 3.54
CA GLN A 150 13.71 0.71 4.89
C GLN A 150 14.82 0.93 5.92
N LEU A 151 16.08 0.71 5.54
CA LEU A 151 17.23 0.93 6.40
C LEU A 151 17.48 2.41 6.66
N ARG A 152 17.32 3.28 5.66
CA ARG A 152 17.38 4.73 5.88
C ARG A 152 16.29 5.20 6.85
N GLN A 153 15.10 4.60 6.78
CA GLN A 153 14.03 4.87 7.75
C GLN A 153 14.35 4.35 9.16
N LEU A 154 15.12 3.26 9.27
CA LEU A 154 15.61 2.77 10.56
C LEU A 154 16.69 3.71 11.11
N ALA A 155 17.67 4.09 10.27
CA ALA A 155 18.75 5.00 10.63
C ALA A 155 18.21 6.35 11.12
N SER A 156 17.18 6.90 10.45
CA SER A 156 16.57 8.16 10.90
C SER A 156 15.92 8.08 12.29
N ARG A 157 15.39 6.92 12.69
CA ARG A 157 14.84 6.71 14.05
C ARG A 157 15.92 6.59 15.11
N LEU A 158 17.13 6.20 14.73
CA LEU A 158 18.27 6.04 15.63
C LEU A 158 19.14 7.30 15.71
N ALA A 159 18.94 8.25 14.80
CA ALA A 159 19.61 9.53 14.77
C ALA A 159 19.45 10.31 16.09
N ASP A 160 18.30 10.21 16.76
CA ASP A 160 18.06 10.85 18.06
C ASP A 160 19.02 10.35 19.15
N ARG A 161 19.48 9.10 19.05
CA ARG A 161 20.49 8.49 19.91
C ARG A 161 21.91 8.58 19.35
N ARG A 162 22.09 9.27 18.22
CA ARG A 162 23.36 9.38 17.48
C ARG A 162 23.96 8.02 17.11
N ILE A 163 23.15 6.98 17.00
CA ILE A 163 23.60 5.67 16.56
C ILE A 163 23.58 5.65 15.03
N GLU A 164 24.74 5.45 14.41
CA GLU A 164 24.86 5.28 12.97
C GLU A 164 24.74 3.79 12.63
N ILE A 165 23.95 3.43 11.63
CA ILE A 165 23.87 2.05 11.12
C ILE A 165 24.46 1.99 9.72
N LYS A 166 25.36 1.02 9.52
CA LYS A 166 25.91 0.65 8.22
C LYS A 166 25.55 -0.81 7.95
N LEU A 167 25.07 -1.09 6.75
CA LEU A 167 24.84 -2.46 6.30
C LEU A 167 25.91 -2.84 5.29
N THR A 168 26.43 -4.06 5.38
CA THR A 168 27.26 -4.63 4.31
C THR A 168 26.38 -5.09 3.14
N ASP A 169 27.00 -5.24 1.95
CA ASP A 169 26.32 -5.80 0.78
C ASP A 169 25.84 -7.25 1.01
N ALA A 170 26.57 -7.99 1.84
CA ALA A 170 26.21 -9.34 2.26
C ALA A 170 24.91 -9.34 3.07
N ALA A 171 24.82 -8.48 4.10
CA ALA A 171 23.59 -8.31 4.86
C ALA A 171 22.42 -7.83 3.99
N ALA A 172 22.66 -6.90 3.07
CA ALA A 172 21.60 -6.37 2.22
C ALA A 172 21.05 -7.45 1.27
N SER A 173 21.93 -8.29 0.74
CA SER A 173 21.58 -9.42 -0.11
C SER A 173 20.87 -10.52 0.67
N GLU A 174 21.29 -10.81 1.89
CA GLU A 174 20.64 -11.80 2.76
C GLU A 174 19.22 -11.37 3.13
N ILE A 175 19.01 -10.10 3.51
CA ILE A 175 17.68 -9.55 3.79
C ILE A 175 16.80 -9.59 2.53
N ALA A 176 17.36 -9.23 1.37
CA ALA A 176 16.62 -9.28 0.12
C ALA A 176 16.16 -10.70 -0.21
N SER A 177 17.04 -11.70 -0.05
CA SER A 177 16.72 -13.12 -0.26
C SER A 177 15.68 -13.64 0.74
N ALA A 178 15.83 -13.32 2.03
CA ALA A 178 14.90 -13.75 3.07
C ALA A 178 13.53 -13.04 3.02
N GLY A 179 13.50 -11.84 2.44
CA GLY A 179 12.33 -10.97 2.40
C GLY A 179 11.61 -10.92 1.05
N TRP A 180 12.12 -11.63 0.04
CA TRP A 180 11.52 -11.75 -1.26
C TRP A 180 10.77 -13.06 -1.40
N ASP A 181 9.52 -12.96 -1.83
CA ASP A 181 8.71 -14.09 -2.21
C ASP A 181 8.03 -13.76 -3.55
N PRO A 182 8.13 -14.63 -4.58
CA PRO A 182 7.49 -14.40 -5.88
C PRO A 182 5.99 -14.10 -5.80
N ALA A 183 5.27 -14.75 -4.88
CA ALA A 183 3.82 -14.60 -4.71
C ALA A 183 3.44 -13.42 -3.81
N TYR A 184 4.28 -13.09 -2.82
CA TYR A 184 3.98 -12.02 -1.84
C TYR A 184 4.78 -10.72 -2.05
N GLY A 185 5.66 -10.66 -3.07
CA GLY A 185 6.51 -9.53 -3.38
C GLY A 185 7.41 -9.13 -2.20
N ALA A 186 7.48 -7.84 -1.91
CA ALA A 186 8.25 -7.29 -0.77
C ALA A 186 7.48 -7.32 0.57
N ARG A 187 6.27 -7.89 0.65
CA ARG A 187 5.50 -7.92 1.91
C ARG A 187 6.27 -8.63 3.06
N PRO A 188 6.98 -9.75 2.83
CA PRO A 188 7.81 -10.38 3.87
C PRO A 188 9.02 -9.54 4.27
N LEU A 189 9.54 -8.69 3.38
CA LEU A 189 10.76 -7.90 3.58
C LEU A 189 10.72 -7.04 4.84
N LYS A 190 9.62 -6.34 5.08
CA LYS A 190 9.47 -5.52 6.28
C LYS A 190 9.54 -6.38 7.56
N ARG A 191 8.96 -7.59 7.52
CA ARG A 191 9.03 -8.53 8.65
C ARG A 191 10.42 -9.11 8.81
N ALA A 192 11.12 -9.43 7.72
CA ALA A 192 12.50 -9.88 7.75
C ALA A 192 13.42 -8.83 8.37
N ILE A 193 13.38 -7.57 7.90
CA ILE A 193 14.14 -6.47 8.50
C ILE A 193 13.80 -6.30 9.99
N GLN A 194 12.52 -6.40 10.35
CA GLN A 194 12.13 -6.26 11.75
C GLN A 194 12.68 -7.39 12.63
N ARG A 195 12.56 -8.64 12.18
CA ARG A 195 12.99 -9.82 12.94
C ARG A 195 14.50 -9.96 13.02
N GLU A 196 15.18 -9.74 11.90
CA GLU A 196 16.61 -10.03 11.74
C GLU A 196 17.50 -8.83 12.07
N VAL A 197 17.02 -7.60 11.91
CA VAL A 197 17.82 -6.38 12.13
C VAL A 197 17.32 -5.57 13.32
N LEU A 198 16.05 -5.16 13.30
CA LEU A 198 15.52 -4.23 14.29
C LEU A 198 15.45 -4.84 15.68
N ASN A 199 14.92 -6.07 15.80
CA ASN A 199 14.77 -6.74 17.09
C ASN A 199 16.13 -7.03 17.76
N PRO A 200 17.13 -7.63 17.09
CA PRO A 200 18.44 -7.88 17.71
C PRO A 200 19.17 -6.59 18.08
N LEU A 201 19.10 -5.57 17.22
CA LEU A 201 19.66 -4.25 17.52
C LEU A 201 19.02 -3.64 18.77
N ALA A 202 17.68 -3.65 18.87
CA ALA A 202 16.97 -3.12 20.02
C ALA A 202 17.39 -3.85 21.31
N GLN A 203 17.54 -5.16 21.26
CA GLN A 203 18.03 -5.95 22.41
C GLN A 203 19.48 -5.59 22.78
N ALA A 204 20.37 -5.44 21.80
CA ALA A 204 21.76 -5.06 22.05
C ALA A 204 21.89 -3.65 22.66
N ILE A 205 21.06 -2.70 22.23
CA ILE A 205 20.95 -1.36 22.86
C ILE A 205 20.45 -1.48 24.30
N LEU A 206 19.42 -2.30 24.55
CA LEU A 206 18.86 -2.49 25.90
C LEU A 206 19.83 -3.19 26.86
N ARG A 207 20.66 -4.11 26.37
CA ARG A 207 21.73 -4.75 27.15
C ARG A 207 22.92 -3.82 27.41
N GLY A 208 23.02 -2.72 26.68
CA GLY A 208 24.14 -1.79 26.75
C GLY A 208 25.36 -2.21 25.93
N ASP A 209 25.21 -3.23 25.06
CA ASP A 209 26.23 -3.69 24.12
C ASP A 209 26.49 -2.63 23.03
N ILE A 210 25.44 -1.91 22.64
CA ILE A 210 25.46 -0.78 21.71
C ILE A 210 25.07 0.47 22.47
N ARG A 211 25.89 1.51 22.37
CA ARG A 211 25.73 2.75 23.14
C ARG A 211 25.41 3.93 22.22
N ASP A 212 24.79 4.95 22.78
CA ASP A 212 24.53 6.20 22.06
C ASP A 212 25.84 6.77 21.48
N GLY A 213 25.79 7.24 20.23
CA GLY A 213 26.97 7.72 19.51
C GLY A 213 27.79 6.65 18.76
N SER A 214 27.48 5.36 18.92
CA SER A 214 28.22 4.29 18.24
C SER A 214 27.91 4.19 16.76
N THR A 215 28.87 3.69 15.98
CA THR A 215 28.60 3.19 14.62
C THR A 215 28.45 1.68 14.66
N VAL A 216 27.26 1.20 14.28
CA VAL A 216 26.93 -0.23 14.21
C VAL A 216 27.01 -0.68 12.76
N THR A 217 27.88 -1.65 12.49
CA THR A 217 27.93 -2.37 11.22
C THR A 217 27.12 -3.66 11.36
N VAL A 218 26.14 -3.84 10.48
CA VAL A 218 25.35 -5.07 10.34
C VAL A 218 25.90 -5.84 9.16
N ASP A 219 26.38 -7.06 9.42
CA ASP A 219 26.88 -7.99 8.41
C ASP A 219 26.03 -9.27 8.38
N ALA A 220 26.16 -10.07 7.32
CA ALA A 220 25.55 -11.39 7.27
C ALA A 220 26.56 -12.44 6.79
N LYS A 221 26.62 -13.54 7.53
CA LYS A 221 27.50 -14.67 7.25
C LYS A 221 26.77 -15.98 7.52
N ASP A 222 26.82 -16.90 6.56
CA ASP A 222 26.21 -18.24 6.66
C ASP A 222 24.71 -18.20 7.06
N GLY A 223 23.97 -17.18 6.64
CA GLY A 223 22.54 -16.98 6.95
C GLY A 223 22.26 -16.38 8.33
N ALA A 224 23.28 -15.95 9.07
CA ALA A 224 23.14 -15.27 10.36
C ALA A 224 23.57 -13.81 10.27
N PHE A 225 22.83 -12.92 10.94
CA PHE A 225 23.17 -11.49 11.04
C PHE A 225 24.06 -11.22 12.24
N GLU A 226 25.16 -10.52 12.01
CA GLU A 226 26.13 -10.12 13.02
C GLU A 226 26.17 -8.59 13.17
N PHE A 227 26.34 -8.12 14.40
CA PHE A 227 26.35 -6.69 14.74
C PHE A 227 27.69 -6.35 15.38
N ALA A 228 28.47 -5.50 14.72
CA ALA A 228 29.71 -4.96 15.25
C ALA A 228 29.51 -3.48 15.61
N SER A 229 29.76 -3.10 16.86
CA SER A 229 29.70 -1.71 17.31
C SER A 229 31.11 -1.17 17.54
N VAL A 230 31.38 0.03 17.03
CA VAL A 230 32.60 0.81 17.31
C VAL A 230 32.21 2.10 18.01
#